data_AF-A0A2V5RFH6-F1
#
_entry.id   AF-A0A2V5RFH6-F1
#
_cell.length_a   1.000
_cell.length_b   1.000
_cell.length_c   1.000
_cell.angle_alpha   90.00
_cell.angle_beta   90.00
_cell.angle_gamma   90.00
#
_symmetry.space_group_name_H-M   'P 1'
#
loop_
_entity.id
_entity.type
_entity.pdbx_description
1 polymer ?
#
loop_
_entity_poly.entity_id
_entity_poly.type
_entity_poly.pdbx_seq_one_letter_code
_entity_poly.pdbx_strand_id
1 'polypeptide(L)'
;MAAVAALVLASLAAIGFAADNVAPTKAELEEMYNAAYRAFDAKKFSEALKQLDAIDARQPNLAASKNLRGVVLMRQGKYDEAETALQEASRIDPKFWNARFNLAEVPFLKKDWAEARKRFEQLLASGGSDLAKEASQLIQYKILLTYLQEGNGNMVDSMLAKLELSPDTPAVDYVKAAVALQAKNQSEAKDWISVAEKNYSPQLNKLFAESLYEAG
;
A
#
# COMPACT_ATOMS: atom_id res chain seq x y z
N MET A 1 32.39 -9.04 -67.15
CA MET A 1 31.46 -7.99 -67.61
C MET A 1 30.06 -8.58 -67.64
N ALA A 2 29.09 -7.79 -67.17
CA ALA A 2 27.63 -7.87 -67.34
C ALA A 2 26.84 -9.05 -66.73
N ALA A 3 26.00 -8.68 -65.75
CA ALA A 3 24.88 -9.43 -65.20
C ALA A 3 23.65 -9.36 -66.12
N VAL A 4 22.76 -10.35 -66.04
CA VAL A 4 21.32 -10.20 -66.31
C VAL A 4 20.53 -11.05 -65.32
N ALA A 5 19.55 -10.41 -64.69
CA ALA A 5 18.62 -10.95 -63.71
C ALA A 5 17.48 -11.75 -64.36
N ALA A 6 16.93 -12.73 -63.63
CA ALA A 6 15.57 -13.18 -63.82
C ALA A 6 14.92 -13.49 -62.46
N LEU A 7 13.82 -12.79 -62.23
CA LEU A 7 12.98 -12.74 -61.05
C LEU A 7 12.05 -13.97 -61.02
N VAL A 8 11.93 -14.67 -59.89
CA VAL A 8 10.74 -15.49 -59.59
C VAL A 8 10.25 -15.13 -58.18
N LEU A 9 9.01 -14.65 -58.15
CA LEU A 9 8.22 -14.28 -56.98
C LEU A 9 7.55 -15.51 -56.34
N ALA A 10 7.13 -15.31 -55.08
CA ALA A 10 6.29 -16.15 -54.22
C ALA A 10 7.06 -17.19 -53.37
N SER A 11 6.92 -17.26 -52.05
CA SER A 11 5.73 -16.97 -51.23
C SER A 11 6.11 -16.60 -49.78
N LEU A 12 5.32 -15.70 -49.20
CA LEU A 12 5.35 -15.36 -47.78
C LEU A 12 5.01 -16.57 -46.92
N ALA A 13 5.88 -16.89 -45.97
CA ALA A 13 5.49 -17.44 -44.68
C ALA A 13 6.42 -16.85 -43.62
N ALA A 14 6.26 -15.55 -43.34
CA ALA A 14 6.81 -14.96 -42.13
C ALA A 14 6.01 -15.51 -40.96
N ILE A 15 6.52 -16.58 -40.36
CA ILE A 15 6.03 -17.16 -39.11
C ILE A 15 6.11 -16.05 -38.05
N GLY A 16 4.95 -15.66 -37.52
CA GLY A 16 4.84 -14.64 -36.49
C GLY A 16 5.48 -15.11 -35.18
N PHE A 17 6.67 -14.60 -34.87
CA PHE A 17 7.29 -14.68 -33.53
C PHE A 17 8.16 -13.44 -33.21
N ALA A 18 7.87 -12.28 -33.80
CA ALA A 18 8.70 -11.08 -33.62
C ALA A 18 7.92 -9.80 -33.30
N ALA A 19 6.73 -9.91 -32.68
CA ALA A 19 5.98 -8.74 -32.19
C ALA A 19 6.09 -8.53 -30.67
N ASP A 20 6.56 -9.51 -29.89
CA ASP A 20 6.52 -9.46 -28.42
C ASP A 20 7.84 -9.06 -27.72
N ASN A 21 8.89 -8.72 -28.46
CA ASN A 21 10.24 -8.47 -27.90
C ASN A 21 10.65 -6.98 -27.84
N VAL A 22 9.71 -6.05 -28.01
CA VAL A 22 10.01 -4.63 -27.79
C VAL A 22 9.77 -4.32 -26.31
N ALA A 23 10.82 -3.88 -25.61
CA ALA A 23 10.69 -3.39 -24.25
C ALA A 23 9.65 -2.26 -24.24
N PRO A 24 8.64 -2.32 -23.36
CA PRO A 24 7.57 -1.34 -23.37
C PRO A 24 8.14 0.06 -23.11
N THR A 25 7.60 1.04 -23.80
CA THR A 25 7.88 2.43 -23.51
C THR A 25 7.43 2.76 -22.09
N LYS A 26 8.03 3.82 -21.52
CA LYS A 26 7.61 4.34 -20.22
C LYS A 26 6.11 4.64 -20.17
N ALA A 27 5.56 5.23 -21.23
CA ALA A 27 4.14 5.56 -21.33
C ALA A 27 3.24 4.31 -21.35
N GLU A 28 3.66 3.24 -22.05
CA GLU A 28 2.92 1.97 -22.05
C GLU A 28 2.93 1.32 -20.66
N LEU A 29 4.07 1.31 -19.97
CA LEU A 29 4.16 0.81 -18.60
C LEU A 29 3.30 1.63 -17.62
N GLU A 30 3.31 2.95 -17.74
CA GLU A 30 2.47 3.84 -16.95
C GLU A 30 0.99 3.55 -17.19
N GLU A 31 0.56 3.34 -18.44
CA GLU A 31 -0.82 3.03 -18.74
C GLU A 31 -1.24 1.65 -18.22
N MET A 32 -0.38 0.62 -18.35
CA MET A 32 -0.62 -0.70 -17.77
C MET A 32 -0.76 -0.62 -16.24
N TYR A 33 0.12 0.15 -15.59
CA TYR A 33 0.08 0.35 -14.14
C TYR A 33 -1.20 1.09 -13.71
N ASN A 34 -1.59 2.14 -14.44
CA ASN A 34 -2.84 2.86 -14.20
C ASN A 34 -4.06 1.95 -14.39
N ALA A 35 -4.06 1.06 -15.39
CA ALA A 35 -5.10 0.07 -15.59
C ALA A 35 -5.20 -0.91 -14.41
N ALA A 36 -4.05 -1.40 -13.90
CA ALA A 36 -4.01 -2.25 -12.72
C ALA A 36 -4.60 -1.55 -11.49
N TYR A 37 -4.25 -0.27 -11.29
CA TYR A 37 -4.76 0.54 -10.18
C TYR A 37 -6.27 0.77 -10.28
N ARG A 38 -6.79 1.13 -11.47
CA ARG A 38 -8.24 1.28 -11.70
C ARG A 38 -9.00 -0.02 -11.47
N ALA A 39 -8.45 -1.15 -11.88
CA ALA A 39 -9.04 -2.46 -11.62
C ALA A 39 -9.07 -2.78 -10.12
N PHE A 40 -8.00 -2.45 -9.39
CA PHE A 40 -7.94 -2.56 -7.94
C PHE A 40 -8.99 -1.70 -7.24
N ASP A 41 -9.09 -0.42 -7.60
CA ASP A 41 -10.09 0.52 -7.04
C ASP A 41 -11.53 0.03 -7.31
N ALA A 42 -11.77 -0.57 -8.47
CA ALA A 42 -13.03 -1.20 -8.82
C ALA A 42 -13.26 -2.57 -8.15
N LYS A 43 -12.38 -2.99 -7.23
CA LYS A 43 -12.38 -4.31 -6.55
C LYS A 43 -12.30 -5.51 -7.51
N LYS A 44 -11.86 -5.29 -8.75
CA LYS A 44 -11.64 -6.34 -9.76
C LYS A 44 -10.26 -6.95 -9.60
N PHE A 45 -10.02 -7.62 -8.48
CA PHE A 45 -8.69 -8.09 -8.09
C PHE A 45 -8.02 -9.02 -9.12
N SER A 46 -8.78 -9.94 -9.73
CA SER A 46 -8.23 -10.82 -10.77
C SER A 46 -7.78 -10.06 -12.02
N GLU A 47 -8.49 -8.99 -12.39
CA GLU A 47 -8.10 -8.12 -13.51
C GLU A 47 -6.85 -7.31 -13.15
N ALA A 48 -6.78 -6.77 -11.93
CA ALA A 48 -5.60 -6.07 -11.43
C ALA A 48 -4.35 -6.97 -11.45
N LEU A 49 -4.45 -8.21 -10.94
CA LEU A 49 -3.36 -9.18 -10.96
C LEU A 49 -2.93 -9.55 -12.38
N LYS A 50 -3.88 -9.70 -13.31
CA LYS A 50 -3.56 -9.97 -14.73
C LYS A 50 -2.76 -8.81 -15.36
N GLN A 51 -3.12 -7.56 -15.07
CA GLN A 51 -2.34 -6.41 -15.53
C GLN A 51 -0.94 -6.40 -14.92
N LEU A 52 -0.83 -6.71 -13.62
CA LEU A 52 0.46 -6.82 -12.93
C LEU A 52 1.32 -7.96 -13.47
N ASP A 53 0.73 -9.09 -13.86
CA ASP A 53 1.45 -10.20 -14.52
C ASP A 53 2.04 -9.75 -15.86
N ALA A 54 1.27 -8.97 -16.64
CA ALA A 54 1.75 -8.41 -17.90
C ALA A 54 2.87 -7.37 -17.70
N ILE A 55 2.80 -6.55 -16.64
CA ILE A 55 3.87 -5.63 -16.26
C ILE A 55 5.12 -6.41 -15.85
N ASP A 56 4.97 -7.39 -14.95
CA ASP A 56 6.07 -8.18 -14.41
C ASP A 56 6.79 -9.01 -15.47
N ALA A 57 6.07 -9.48 -16.51
CA ALA A 57 6.67 -10.18 -17.65
C ALA A 57 7.59 -9.28 -18.50
N ARG A 58 7.30 -7.97 -18.55
CA ARG A 58 8.06 -6.99 -19.34
C ARG A 58 9.10 -6.23 -18.53
N GLN A 59 8.83 -6.03 -17.23
CA GLN A 59 9.70 -5.34 -16.29
C GLN A 59 9.66 -6.05 -14.93
N PRO A 60 10.44 -7.14 -14.75
CA PRO A 60 10.37 -7.96 -13.54
C PRO A 60 10.81 -7.23 -12.26
N ASN A 61 11.64 -6.19 -12.40
CA ASN A 61 12.22 -5.42 -11.31
C ASN A 61 11.53 -4.06 -11.11
N LEU A 62 10.20 -3.99 -11.23
CA LEU A 62 9.44 -2.77 -10.91
C LEU A 62 8.87 -2.86 -9.49
N ALA A 63 9.48 -2.16 -8.53
CA ALA A 63 9.06 -2.16 -7.13
C ALA A 63 7.58 -1.74 -6.97
N ALA A 64 7.11 -0.76 -7.75
CA ALA A 64 5.73 -0.30 -7.74
C ALA A 64 4.73 -1.43 -8.10
N SER A 65 5.06 -2.26 -9.09
CA SER A 65 4.23 -3.42 -9.49
C SER A 65 4.13 -4.43 -8.35
N LYS A 66 5.28 -4.81 -7.76
CA LYS A 66 5.34 -5.75 -6.63
C LYS A 66 4.60 -5.22 -5.40
N ASN A 67 4.68 -3.92 -5.13
CA ASN A 67 3.93 -3.27 -4.08
C ASN A 67 2.41 -3.33 -4.33
N LEU A 68 1.95 -2.94 -5.52
CA LEU A 68 0.52 -2.98 -5.85
C LEU A 68 -0.03 -4.41 -5.79
N ARG A 69 0.75 -5.41 -6.23
CA ARG A 69 0.41 -6.82 -6.06
C ARG A 69 0.19 -7.19 -4.60
N GLY A 70 1.11 -6.78 -3.72
CA GLY A 70 0.99 -6.98 -2.28
C GLY A 70 -0.31 -6.39 -1.72
N VAL A 71 -0.64 -5.15 -2.07
CA VAL A 71 -1.88 -4.49 -1.65
C VAL A 71 -3.13 -5.22 -2.15
N VAL A 72 -3.15 -5.66 -3.41
CA VAL A 72 -4.26 -6.46 -3.96
C VAL A 72 -4.45 -7.75 -3.16
N LEU A 73 -3.36 -8.45 -2.87
CA LEU A 73 -3.38 -9.70 -2.11
C LEU A 73 -3.82 -9.49 -0.65
N MET A 74 -3.39 -8.40 0.00
CA MET A 74 -3.88 -8.01 1.33
C MET A 74 -5.41 -7.81 1.33
N ARG A 75 -5.96 -7.12 0.33
CA ARG A 75 -7.42 -6.92 0.20
C ARG A 75 -8.17 -8.23 -0.08
N GLN A 76 -7.50 -9.23 -0.63
CA GLN A 76 -8.04 -10.59 -0.79
C GLN A 76 -7.84 -11.49 0.45
N GLY A 77 -7.21 -10.99 1.53
CA GLY A 77 -6.88 -11.78 2.72
C GLY A 77 -5.73 -12.77 2.54
N LYS A 78 -5.01 -12.69 1.42
CA LYS A 78 -3.89 -13.58 1.06
C LYS A 78 -2.58 -13.04 1.61
N TYR A 79 -2.47 -13.00 2.93
CA TYR A 79 -1.42 -12.27 3.62
C TYR A 79 0.00 -12.79 3.37
N ASP A 80 0.19 -14.10 3.26
CA ASP A 80 1.54 -14.67 3.06
C ASP A 80 2.02 -14.44 1.61
N GLU A 81 1.13 -14.53 0.62
CA GLU A 81 1.41 -14.14 -0.77
C GLU A 81 1.72 -12.63 -0.85
N ALA A 82 0.96 -11.80 -0.11
CA ALA A 82 1.18 -10.37 -0.05
C ALA A 82 2.54 -10.01 0.54
N GLU A 83 2.91 -10.63 1.66
CA GLU A 83 4.21 -10.42 2.30
C GLU A 83 5.36 -10.73 1.34
N THR A 84 5.26 -11.85 0.61
CA THR A 84 6.26 -12.22 -0.41
C THR A 84 6.41 -11.14 -1.49
N ALA A 85 5.29 -10.63 -2.03
CA ALA A 85 5.33 -9.59 -3.05
C ALA A 85 5.90 -8.26 -2.52
N LEU A 86 5.57 -7.90 -1.28
CA LEU A 86 6.06 -6.67 -0.65
C LEU A 86 7.54 -6.75 -0.24
N GLN A 87 8.01 -7.92 0.18
CA GLN A 87 9.43 -8.18 0.42
C GLN A 87 10.24 -8.00 -0.86
N GLU A 88 9.71 -8.50 -1.98
CA GLU A 88 10.34 -8.29 -3.28
C GLU A 88 10.35 -6.80 -3.68
N ALA A 89 9.27 -6.07 -3.45
CA ALA A 89 9.23 -4.62 -3.67
C ALA A 89 10.31 -3.88 -2.86
N SER A 90 10.44 -4.23 -1.57
CA SER A 90 11.46 -3.65 -0.68
C SER A 90 12.88 -4.10 -1.01
N ARG A 91 13.06 -5.26 -1.65
CA ARG A 91 14.37 -5.73 -2.12
C ARG A 91 14.80 -4.98 -3.38
N ILE A 92 13.86 -4.75 -4.31
CA ILE A 92 14.11 -4.00 -5.55
C ILE A 92 14.43 -2.54 -5.23
N ASP A 93 13.66 -1.90 -4.35
CA ASP A 93 13.91 -0.55 -3.87
C ASP A 93 13.81 -0.48 -2.34
N PRO A 94 14.95 -0.57 -1.63
CA PRO A 94 15.00 -0.46 -0.17
C PRO A 94 14.52 0.88 0.39
N LYS A 95 14.47 1.93 -0.43
CA LYS A 95 13.95 3.24 -0.03
C LYS A 95 12.45 3.37 -0.29
N PHE A 96 11.82 2.40 -0.98
CA PHE A 96 10.40 2.48 -1.30
C PHE A 96 9.55 2.38 -0.04
N TRP A 97 9.13 3.55 0.43
CA TRP A 97 8.38 3.71 1.68
C TRP A 97 7.10 2.87 1.71
N ASN A 98 6.31 2.92 0.63
CA ASN A 98 5.00 2.26 0.58
C ASN A 98 5.12 0.74 0.76
N ALA A 99 6.14 0.11 0.19
CA ALA A 99 6.38 -1.32 0.35
C ALA A 99 6.69 -1.68 1.81
N ARG A 100 7.53 -0.89 2.47
CA ARG A 100 7.90 -1.10 3.88
C ARG A 100 6.73 -0.85 4.83
N PHE A 101 5.93 0.17 4.57
CA PHE A 101 4.68 0.42 5.30
C PHE A 101 3.70 -0.75 5.13
N ASN A 102 3.45 -1.19 3.90
CA ASN A 102 2.57 -2.32 3.62
C ASN A 102 3.08 -3.65 4.24
N LEU A 103 4.40 -3.83 4.37
CA LEU A 103 4.98 -4.98 5.11
C LEU A 103 4.65 -4.96 6.60
N ALA A 104 4.53 -3.78 7.20
CA ALA A 104 4.10 -3.62 8.59
C ALA A 104 2.58 -3.77 8.74
N GLU A 105 1.81 -3.42 7.70
CA GLU A 105 0.36 -3.64 7.65
C GLU A 105 -0.03 -5.12 7.58
N VAL A 106 0.78 -5.99 6.96
CA VAL A 106 0.46 -7.43 6.86
C VAL A 106 0.16 -8.07 8.24
N PRO A 107 1.07 -8.03 9.24
CA PRO A 107 0.77 -8.55 10.56
C PRO A 107 -0.37 -7.78 11.26
N PHE A 108 -0.54 -6.48 10.98
CA PHE A 108 -1.66 -5.70 11.52
C PHE A 108 -3.01 -6.28 11.07
N LEU A 109 -3.15 -6.57 9.77
CA LEU A 109 -4.35 -7.20 9.21
C LEU A 109 -4.54 -8.65 9.69
N LYS A 110 -3.44 -9.37 10.00
CA LYS A 110 -3.47 -10.69 10.64
C LYS A 110 -3.81 -10.61 12.14
N LYS A 111 -3.93 -9.41 12.71
CA LYS A 111 -4.11 -9.15 14.15
C LYS A 111 -2.93 -9.62 15.02
N ASP A 112 -1.75 -9.76 14.41
CA ASP A 112 -0.49 -9.96 15.13
C ASP A 112 0.05 -8.59 15.55
N TRP A 113 -0.53 -8.06 16.62
CA TRP A 113 -0.28 -6.71 17.12
C TRP A 113 1.18 -6.48 17.51
N ALA A 114 1.83 -7.50 18.07
CA ALA A 114 3.22 -7.43 18.51
C ALA A 114 4.18 -7.31 17.33
N GLU A 115 4.05 -8.15 16.31
CA GLU A 115 4.92 -8.05 15.12
C GLU A 115 4.59 -6.82 14.28
N ALA A 116 3.31 -6.44 14.17
CA ALA A 116 2.91 -5.19 13.50
C ALA A 116 3.58 -3.98 14.14
N ARG A 117 3.45 -3.86 15.47
CA ARG A 117 4.09 -2.78 16.24
C ARG A 117 5.58 -2.72 15.99
N LYS A 118 6.27 -3.85 16.12
CA LYS A 118 7.72 -3.93 15.92
C LYS A 118 8.12 -3.44 14.53
N ARG A 119 7.40 -3.83 13.47
CA ARG A 119 7.69 -3.38 12.11
C ARG A 119 7.41 -1.89 11.92
N PHE A 120 6.32 -1.38 12.49
CA PHE A 120 6.02 0.06 12.46
C PHE A 120 7.05 0.90 13.22
N GLU A 121 7.50 0.44 14.39
CA GLU A 121 8.55 1.11 15.18
C GLU A 121 9.89 1.13 14.42
N GLN A 122 10.27 0.02 13.79
CA GLN A 122 11.45 -0.05 12.92
C GLN A 122 11.34 0.91 11.73
N LEU A 123 10.15 0.99 11.14
CA LEU A 123 9.88 1.87 10.01
C LEU A 123 9.97 3.35 10.41
N LEU A 124 9.42 3.71 11.57
CA LEU A 124 9.50 5.07 12.12
C LEU A 124 10.95 5.44 12.49
N ALA A 125 11.71 4.52 13.09
CA ALA A 125 13.10 4.74 13.48
C ALA A 125 14.05 4.89 12.26
N SER A 126 13.80 4.14 11.19
CA SER A 126 14.60 4.19 9.96
C SER A 126 14.17 5.28 8.98
N GLY A 127 12.95 5.81 9.10
CA GLY A 127 12.42 6.89 8.26
C GLY A 127 13.08 8.25 8.51
N GLY A 128 13.64 8.48 9.71
CA GLY A 128 14.40 9.69 10.04
C GLY A 128 13.67 11.00 9.71
N SER A 129 14.42 12.05 9.35
CA SER A 129 13.90 13.35 8.89
C SER A 129 13.25 13.30 7.50
N ASP A 130 13.43 12.20 6.76
CA ASP A 130 12.98 12.07 5.38
C ASP A 130 11.52 11.62 5.28
N LEU A 131 10.94 11.18 6.39
CA LEU A 131 9.55 10.76 6.44
C LEU A 131 8.61 11.98 6.47
N ALA A 132 7.65 12.02 5.55
CA ALA A 132 6.60 13.03 5.57
C ALA A 132 5.88 13.03 6.94
N LYS A 133 5.51 14.21 7.42
CA LYS A 133 4.89 14.40 8.75
C LYS A 133 3.64 13.53 8.89
N GLU A 134 2.80 13.49 7.86
CA GLU A 134 1.55 12.73 7.81
C GLU A 134 1.80 11.22 7.88
N ALA A 135 2.83 10.73 7.20
CA ALA A 135 3.21 9.32 7.24
C ALA A 135 3.73 8.91 8.62
N SER A 136 4.48 9.80 9.29
CA SER A 136 4.92 9.59 10.68
C SER A 136 3.72 9.50 11.64
N GLN A 137 2.74 10.38 11.48
CA GLN A 137 1.51 10.40 12.29
C GLN A 137 0.66 9.15 12.07
N LEU A 138 0.51 8.70 10.83
CA LEU A 138 -0.22 7.46 10.52
C LEU A 138 0.44 6.24 11.17
N ILE A 139 1.77 6.17 11.17
CA ILE A 139 2.49 5.08 11.85
C ILE A 139 2.32 5.14 13.35
N GLN A 140 2.48 6.33 13.95
CA GLN A 140 2.26 6.50 15.38
C GLN A 140 0.83 6.09 15.77
N TYR A 141 -0.15 6.40 14.93
CA TYR A 141 -1.52 5.94 15.09
C TYR A 141 -1.65 4.42 15.00
N LYS A 142 -1.07 3.78 13.97
CA LYS A 142 -1.06 2.31 13.84
C LYS A 142 -0.43 1.62 15.06
N ILE A 143 0.71 2.13 15.56
CA ILE A 143 1.35 1.65 16.78
C ILE A 143 0.40 1.78 17.97
N LEU A 144 -0.26 2.94 18.13
CA LEU A 144 -1.19 3.15 19.22
C LEU A 144 -2.36 2.16 19.16
N LEU A 145 -2.93 1.93 17.97
CA LEU A 145 -3.98 0.91 17.78
C LEU A 145 -3.51 -0.48 18.23
N THR A 146 -2.25 -0.85 17.97
CA THR A 146 -1.74 -2.14 18.48
C THR A 146 -1.72 -2.19 20.01
N TYR A 147 -1.34 -1.11 20.70
CA TYR A 147 -1.34 -1.06 22.17
C TYR A 147 -2.76 -1.09 22.73
N LEU A 148 -3.69 -0.39 22.07
CA LEU A 148 -5.09 -0.39 22.42
C LEU A 148 -5.68 -1.80 22.34
N GLN A 149 -5.41 -2.52 21.25
CA GLN A 149 -5.90 -3.90 21.05
C GLN A 149 -5.30 -4.91 22.05
N GLU A 150 -4.10 -4.65 22.55
CA GLU A 150 -3.48 -5.44 23.63
C GLU A 150 -3.89 -4.98 25.04
N GLY A 151 -4.75 -3.97 25.19
CA GLY A 151 -5.21 -3.45 26.48
C GLY A 151 -4.16 -2.63 27.24
N ASN A 152 -3.11 -2.15 26.56
CA ASN A 152 -2.05 -1.35 27.17
C ASN A 152 -2.42 0.15 27.19
N GLY A 153 -3.39 0.50 28.05
CA GLY A 153 -3.91 1.86 28.19
C GLY A 153 -2.85 2.89 28.55
N ASN A 154 -1.89 2.55 29.42
CA ASN A 154 -0.82 3.47 29.81
C ASN A 154 0.02 3.94 28.61
N MET A 155 0.31 3.03 27.68
CA MET A 155 1.07 3.38 26.48
C MET A 155 0.22 4.19 25.51
N VAL A 156 -1.07 3.85 25.38
CA VAL A 156 -2.03 4.63 24.59
C VAL A 156 -2.08 6.08 25.09
N ASP A 157 -2.23 6.29 26.39
CA ASP A 157 -2.31 7.62 27.01
C ASP A 157 -1.00 8.40 26.81
N SER A 158 0.15 7.76 27.02
CA SER A 158 1.46 8.38 26.82
C SER A 158 1.70 8.82 25.38
N MET A 159 1.31 7.98 24.41
CA MET A 159 1.44 8.29 22.98
C MET A 159 0.43 9.34 22.54
N LEU A 160 -0.82 9.26 22.98
CA LEU A 160 -1.86 10.24 22.69
C LEU A 160 -1.45 11.62 23.18
N ALA A 161 -0.95 11.75 24.41
CA ALA A 161 -0.48 13.02 24.95
C ALA A 161 0.62 13.66 24.06
N LYS A 162 1.52 12.86 23.47
CA LYS A 162 2.52 13.35 22.51
C LYS A 162 1.90 13.83 21.19
N LEU A 163 0.88 13.13 20.70
CA LEU A 163 0.15 13.52 19.50
C LEU A 163 -0.64 14.83 19.72
N GLU A 164 -1.22 15.03 20.91
CA GLU A 164 -1.93 16.26 21.27
C GLU A 164 -1.03 17.50 21.32
N LEU A 165 0.28 17.32 21.55
CA LEU A 165 1.27 18.40 21.45
C LEU A 165 1.59 18.76 19.99
N SER A 166 1.17 17.95 19.02
CA SER A 166 1.39 18.19 17.60
C SER A 166 0.20 18.92 16.99
N PRO A 167 0.37 20.17 16.51
CA PRO A 167 -0.72 20.85 15.84
C PRO A 167 -0.96 20.21 14.47
N ASP A 168 -2.24 19.91 14.20
CA ASP A 168 -2.80 19.51 12.91
C ASP A 168 -2.58 18.03 12.53
N THR A 169 -3.42 17.14 13.07
CA THR A 169 -3.53 15.74 12.63
C THR A 169 -4.89 15.11 13.00
N PRO A 170 -5.54 14.37 12.09
CA PRO A 170 -6.73 13.60 12.44
C PRO A 170 -6.41 12.43 13.39
N ALA A 171 -5.13 12.05 13.54
CA ALA A 171 -4.72 10.94 14.39
C ALA A 171 -5.29 11.05 15.81
N VAL A 172 -5.27 12.24 16.42
CA VAL A 172 -5.78 12.45 17.79
C VAL A 172 -7.26 12.09 17.87
N ASP A 173 -8.07 12.58 16.93
CA ASP A 173 -9.50 12.33 16.90
C ASP A 173 -9.81 10.85 16.64
N TYR A 174 -9.11 10.20 15.72
CA TYR A 174 -9.28 8.77 15.45
C TYR A 174 -8.78 7.87 16.59
N VAL A 175 -7.80 8.30 17.38
CA VAL A 175 -7.41 7.61 18.62
C VAL A 175 -8.53 7.71 19.64
N LYS A 176 -9.07 8.90 19.88
CA LYS A 176 -10.18 9.10 20.82
C LYS A 176 -11.41 8.30 20.40
N ALA A 177 -11.70 8.25 19.10
CA ALA A 177 -12.72 7.39 18.54
C ALA A 177 -12.45 5.90 18.82
N ALA A 178 -11.21 5.43 18.62
CA ALA A 178 -10.82 4.04 18.91
C ALA A 178 -10.99 3.67 20.39
N VAL A 179 -10.55 4.55 21.30
CA VAL A 179 -10.71 4.37 22.75
C VAL A 179 -12.20 4.31 23.12
N ALA A 180 -13.02 5.21 22.58
CA ALA A 180 -14.46 5.21 22.80
C ALA A 180 -15.12 3.92 22.28
N LEU A 181 -14.71 3.41 21.12
CA LEU A 181 -15.19 2.11 20.60
C LEU A 181 -14.83 0.95 21.51
N GLN A 182 -13.59 0.91 22.04
CA GLN A 182 -13.19 -0.12 23.00
C GLN A 182 -14.01 -0.05 24.29
N ALA A 183 -14.37 1.15 24.74
CA ALA A 183 -15.28 1.39 25.85
C ALA A 183 -16.76 1.13 25.52
N LYS A 184 -17.08 0.66 24.30
CA LYS A 184 -18.44 0.45 23.77
C LYS A 184 -19.28 1.73 23.70
N ASN A 185 -18.65 2.90 23.71
CA ASN A 185 -19.31 4.20 23.57
C ASN A 185 -19.36 4.65 22.10
N GLN A 186 -20.32 4.09 21.35
CA GLN A 186 -20.48 4.38 19.92
C GLN A 186 -20.85 5.83 19.62
N SER A 187 -21.51 6.52 20.55
CA SER A 187 -21.90 7.93 20.36
C SER A 187 -20.65 8.81 20.35
N GLU A 188 -19.83 8.71 21.39
CA GLU A 188 -18.59 9.47 21.51
C GLU A 188 -17.62 9.17 20.38
N ALA A 189 -17.51 7.90 19.95
CA ALA A 189 -16.69 7.54 18.80
C ALA A 189 -17.12 8.29 17.51
N LYS A 190 -18.43 8.39 17.26
CA LYS A 190 -18.96 9.12 16.09
C LYS A 190 -18.71 10.62 16.20
N ASP A 191 -18.78 11.18 17.41
CA ASP A 191 -18.51 12.59 17.65
C ASP A 191 -17.06 12.92 17.28
N TRP A 192 -16.10 12.10 17.73
CA TRP A 192 -14.68 12.28 17.39
C TRP A 192 -14.40 12.10 15.89
N ILE A 193 -15.00 11.11 15.24
CA ILE A 193 -14.88 10.95 13.78
C ILE A 193 -15.43 12.19 13.05
N SER A 194 -16.58 12.72 13.49
CA SER A 194 -17.19 13.93 12.91
C SER A 194 -16.30 15.17 13.10
N VAL A 195 -15.60 15.27 14.24
CA VAL A 195 -14.60 16.33 14.47
C VAL A 195 -13.47 16.23 13.46
N ALA A 196 -12.93 15.04 13.22
CA ALA A 196 -11.89 14.81 12.23
C ALA A 196 -12.35 15.15 10.79
N GLU A 197 -13.53 14.68 10.40
CA GLU A 197 -14.11 14.91 9.07
C GLU A 197 -14.41 16.39 8.79
N LYS A 198 -14.73 17.16 9.83
CA LYS A 198 -14.93 18.61 9.73
C LYS A 198 -13.63 19.38 9.54
N ASN A 199 -12.55 18.92 10.17
CA ASN A 199 -11.30 19.68 10.28
C ASN A 199 -10.26 19.29 9.22
N TYR A 200 -10.34 18.08 8.64
CA TYR A 200 -9.34 17.56 7.71
C TYR A 200 -9.96 17.13 6.37
N SER A 201 -9.13 17.02 5.32
CA SER A 201 -9.62 16.63 3.99
C SER A 201 -10.16 15.19 3.97
N PRO A 202 -11.10 14.85 3.06
CA PRO A 202 -11.60 13.48 2.92
C PRO A 202 -10.49 12.47 2.64
N GLN A 203 -9.48 12.84 1.84
CA GLN A 203 -8.35 11.98 1.49
C GLN A 203 -7.50 11.66 2.70
N LEU A 204 -7.24 12.65 3.56
CA LEU A 204 -6.46 12.44 4.78
C LEU A 204 -7.26 11.61 5.79
N ASN A 205 -8.52 11.95 6.03
CA ASN A 205 -9.41 11.21 6.91
C ASN A 205 -9.54 9.74 6.53
N LYS A 206 -9.66 9.43 5.23
CA LYS A 206 -9.79 8.07 4.72
C LYS A 206 -8.68 7.14 5.23
N LEU A 207 -7.42 7.60 5.30
CA LEU A 207 -6.30 6.78 5.76
C LEU A 207 -6.46 6.34 7.23
N PHE A 208 -6.91 7.25 8.09
CA PHE A 208 -7.11 6.97 9.52
C PHE A 208 -8.40 6.19 9.78
N ALA A 209 -9.48 6.50 9.05
CA ALA A 209 -10.74 5.76 9.13
C ALA A 209 -10.57 4.29 8.71
N GLU A 210 -9.85 4.02 7.61
CA GLU A 210 -9.56 2.66 7.17
C GLU A 210 -8.80 1.88 8.25
N SER A 211 -7.79 2.52 8.84
CA SER A 211 -6.98 1.94 9.90
C SER A 211 -7.78 1.61 11.16
N LEU A 212 -8.72 2.49 11.54
CA LEU A 212 -9.65 2.27 12.65
C LEU A 212 -10.53 1.04 12.38
N TYR A 213 -11.09 0.96 11.17
CA TYR A 213 -11.93 -0.17 10.76
C TYR A 213 -11.16 -1.50 10.72
N GLU A 214 -9.92 -1.47 10.21
CA GLU A 214 -9.05 -2.66 10.14
C GLU A 214 -8.66 -3.21 11.52
N ALA A 215 -8.59 -2.34 12.55
CA ALA A 215 -8.24 -2.76 13.91
C ALA A 215 -9.31 -3.66 14.57
N GLY A 216 -10.58 -3.53 14.17
CA GLY A 216 -11.71 -4.31 14.70
C GLY A 216 -12.55 -3.54 15.70
#